data_AF-A0A8T5S7T1-F1
#
_entry.id   AF-A0A8T5S7T1-F1
#
_cell.length_a   1.000
_cell.length_b   1.000
_cell.length_c   1.000
_cell.angle_alpha   90.00
_cell.angle_beta   90.00
_cell.angle_gamma   90.00
#
_symmetry.space_group_name_H-M   'P 1'
#
loop_
_entity.id
_entity.type
_entity.pdbx_description
1 polymer ?
#
loop_
_entity_poly.entity_id
_entity_poly.type
_entity_poly.pdbx_seq_one_letter_code
_entity_poly.pdbx_strand_id
1 'polypeptide(L)'
;MQLFEVIEITEFPFMETKEIVDGVVVSDIIGDLNNGKVFLLVDHDTKRIWTYNSPMSSIKIQIYGGILAGMFRQQLKLFYRVYPLNLYSQDDKEFQELMNKQLGPGRAKPIEEKEFSKPLPDKYVMDSTIRSPQMKKAIDYVNQFPQPENLSRRFMIIGGNIFADEEITEAFLKGEINVIKPVKLGRLNNGFTFFRDHNYSTRLVIKDRKIQGIELYIKEEDKSPPLVLKIPVIYEEKLSKPGSMEKLIKAFQIPNHLPEDNNKEAFPKDDTTNQS
;
A
#
# COMPACT_ATOMS: atom_id res chain seq x y z
N MET A 1 -16.45 -13.31 23.38
CA MET A 1 -15.36 -12.96 22.45
C MET A 1 -14.05 -13.02 23.23
N GLN A 2 -13.00 -13.68 22.73
CA GLN A 2 -11.67 -13.51 23.32
C GLN A 2 -10.93 -12.37 22.61
N LEU A 3 -10.18 -11.56 23.36
CA LEU A 3 -9.45 -10.40 22.84
C LEU A 3 -7.97 -10.54 23.18
N PHE A 4 -7.12 -10.27 22.20
CA PHE A 4 -5.67 -10.31 22.37
C PHE A 4 -5.02 -9.03 21.86
N GLU A 5 -4.10 -8.48 22.63
CA GLU A 5 -3.16 -7.42 22.18
C GLU A 5 -1.95 -8.06 21.51
N VAL A 6 -1.53 -7.52 20.38
CA VAL A 6 -0.25 -7.84 19.76
C VAL A 6 0.83 -7.01 20.43
N ILE A 7 1.86 -7.66 20.96
CA ILE A 7 2.97 -7.03 21.65
C ILE A 7 4.25 -7.24 20.85
N GLU A 8 5.02 -6.17 20.68
CA GLU A 8 6.37 -6.23 20.15
C GLU A 8 7.36 -6.52 21.29
N ILE A 9 8.24 -7.50 21.08
CA ILE A 9 9.31 -7.87 22.00
C ILE A 9 10.68 -7.71 21.33
N THR A 10 11.74 -7.54 22.13
CA THR A 10 13.09 -7.21 21.63
C THR A 10 13.83 -8.39 21.01
N GLU A 11 13.52 -9.61 21.46
CA GLU A 11 14.17 -10.84 21.02
C GLU A 11 13.21 -11.70 20.20
N PHE A 12 13.76 -12.64 19.43
CA PHE A 12 12.96 -13.58 18.65
C PHE A 12 11.89 -14.25 19.54
N PRO A 13 10.62 -14.37 19.12
CA PRO A 13 10.05 -14.14 17.79
C PRO A 13 9.73 -12.69 17.40
N PHE A 14 10.14 -11.71 18.21
CA PHE A 14 9.87 -10.27 18.08
C PHE A 14 8.40 -9.86 18.25
N MET A 15 7.51 -10.83 18.44
CA MET A 15 6.08 -10.62 18.57
C MET A 15 5.41 -11.71 19.41
N GLU A 16 4.46 -11.32 20.24
CA GLU A 16 3.62 -12.23 21.02
C GLU A 16 2.20 -11.69 21.13
N THR A 17 1.29 -12.49 21.69
CA THR A 17 -0.05 -12.01 22.03
C THR A 17 -0.28 -12.05 23.53
N LYS A 18 -0.90 -11.03 24.09
CA LYS A 18 -1.39 -11.02 25.46
C LYS A 18 -2.91 -11.02 25.47
N GLU A 19 -3.52 -11.99 26.15
CA GLU A 19 -4.96 -12.03 26.34
C GLU A 19 -5.39 -10.86 27.24
N ILE A 20 -6.44 -10.16 26.83
CA ILE A 20 -7.03 -9.07 27.58
C ILE A 20 -8.31 -9.60 28.23
N VAL A 21 -8.28 -9.68 29.55
CA VAL A 21 -9.41 -10.12 30.38
C VAL A 21 -10.08 -8.96 31.12
N ASP A 22 -9.44 -7.79 31.12
CA ASP A 22 -9.99 -6.58 31.69
C ASP A 22 -11.02 -6.00 30.72
N GLY A 23 -12.20 -5.59 31.21
CA GLY A 23 -13.30 -5.07 30.39
C GLY A 23 -14.51 -6.00 30.30
N VAL A 24 -15.68 -5.43 30.04
CA VAL A 24 -16.93 -6.20 29.88
C VAL A 24 -17.22 -6.41 28.38
N VAL A 25 -16.97 -5.39 27.57
CA VAL A 25 -17.16 -5.41 26.12
C VAL A 25 -15.89 -5.00 25.38
N VAL A 26 -15.82 -5.32 24.09
CA VAL A 26 -14.65 -5.01 23.25
C VAL A 26 -14.35 -3.51 23.21
N SER A 27 -15.38 -2.65 23.15
CA SER A 27 -15.22 -1.19 23.12
C SER A 27 -14.59 -0.60 24.38
N ASP A 28 -14.62 -1.30 25.52
CA ASP A 28 -13.97 -0.85 26.75
C ASP A 28 -12.45 -0.82 26.59
N ILE A 29 -11.92 -1.61 25.66
CA ILE A 29 -10.50 -1.80 25.41
C ILE A 29 -10.07 -1.14 24.11
N ILE A 30 -10.85 -1.30 23.05
CA ILE A 30 -10.57 -0.71 21.75
C ILE A 30 -11.17 0.70 21.71
N GLY A 31 -10.33 1.71 22.01
CA GLY A 31 -10.70 3.13 21.99
C GLY A 31 -9.48 4.05 21.87
N ASP A 32 -9.70 5.35 22.00
CA ASP A 32 -8.69 6.39 21.70
C ASP A 32 -7.38 6.27 22.50
N LEU A 33 -7.46 5.73 23.72
CA LEU A 33 -6.30 5.53 24.59
C LEU A 33 -5.33 4.45 24.07
N ASN A 34 -5.78 3.61 23.14
CA ASN A 34 -5.01 2.49 22.57
C ASN A 34 -4.72 2.69 21.07
N ASN A 35 -4.64 3.95 20.62
CA ASN A 35 -4.55 4.32 19.22
C ASN A 35 -3.29 3.86 18.46
N GLY A 36 -2.28 3.27 19.12
CA GLY A 36 -1.07 2.71 18.50
C GLY A 36 -0.98 1.17 18.47
N LYS A 37 -2.02 0.45 18.91
CA LYS A 37 -2.01 -1.00 19.13
C LYS A 37 -2.72 -1.80 18.03
N VAL A 38 -2.38 -3.09 17.95
CA VAL A 38 -3.11 -4.04 17.10
C VAL A 38 -3.77 -5.08 17.99
N PHE A 39 -5.02 -5.38 17.68
CA PHE A 39 -5.84 -6.31 18.43
C PHE A 39 -6.33 -7.46 17.55
N LEU A 40 -6.42 -8.64 18.15
CA LEU A 40 -6.96 -9.85 17.53
C LEU A 40 -8.18 -10.29 18.33
N LEU A 41 -9.36 -10.29 17.70
CA LEU A 41 -10.62 -10.68 18.33
C LEU A 41 -11.03 -12.06 17.83
N VAL A 42 -11.08 -13.05 18.72
CA VAL A 42 -11.46 -14.42 18.39
C VAL A 42 -12.92 -14.65 18.74
N ASP A 43 -13.75 -14.71 17.70
CA ASP A 43 -15.17 -14.98 17.78
C ASP A 43 -15.42 -16.49 17.63
N HIS A 44 -15.67 -17.15 18.76
CA HIS A 44 -15.89 -18.59 18.79
C HIS A 44 -17.25 -19.03 18.23
N ASP A 45 -18.25 -18.15 18.25
CA ASP A 45 -19.60 -18.44 17.79
C ASP A 45 -19.61 -18.46 16.25
N THR A 46 -19.01 -17.43 15.64
CA THR A 46 -18.95 -17.30 14.18
C THR A 46 -17.71 -17.97 13.57
N LYS A 47 -16.79 -18.47 14.40
CA LYS A 47 -15.48 -19.01 13.99
C LYS A 47 -14.67 -18.02 13.16
N ARG A 48 -14.62 -16.77 13.59
CA ARG A 48 -13.87 -15.69 12.94
C ARG A 48 -12.76 -15.18 13.84
N ILE A 49 -11.65 -14.77 13.24
CA ILE A 49 -10.57 -14.03 13.88
C ILE A 49 -10.55 -12.67 13.20
N TRP A 50 -10.90 -11.64 13.95
CA TRP A 50 -10.91 -10.26 13.47
C TRP A 50 -9.58 -9.61 13.80
N THR A 51 -8.91 -9.03 12.80
CA THR A 51 -7.72 -8.20 13.01
C THR A 51 -8.15 -6.75 13.02
N TYR A 52 -7.84 -6.03 14.10
CA TYR A 52 -8.08 -4.60 14.20
C TYR A 52 -6.76 -3.87 14.42
N ASN A 53 -6.41 -3.03 13.46
CA ASN A 53 -5.26 -2.14 13.48
C ASN A 53 -5.74 -0.76 13.90
N SER A 54 -5.24 -0.22 15.01
CA SER A 54 -5.60 1.14 15.39
C SER A 54 -5.04 2.17 14.38
N PRO A 55 -5.60 3.38 14.29
CA PRO A 55 -5.20 4.38 13.30
C PRO A 55 -3.71 4.77 13.32
N MET A 56 -3.07 4.75 14.49
CA MET A 56 -1.65 5.09 14.68
C MET A 56 -0.76 3.85 14.87
N SER A 57 -1.26 2.65 14.62
CA SER A 57 -0.44 1.43 14.73
C SER A 57 0.66 1.42 13.67
N SER A 58 1.89 1.07 14.07
CA SER A 58 3.02 0.98 13.15
C SER A 58 2.84 -0.16 12.14
N ILE A 59 3.40 -0.03 10.94
CA ILE A 59 3.36 -1.09 9.91
C ILE A 59 3.93 -2.40 10.46
N LYS A 60 4.98 -2.30 11.28
CA LYS A 60 5.64 -3.44 11.91
C LYS A 60 4.66 -4.24 12.77
N ILE A 61 3.92 -3.58 13.67
CA ILE A 61 2.98 -4.26 14.57
C ILE A 61 1.75 -4.81 13.81
N GLN A 62 1.36 -4.17 12.71
CA GLN A 62 0.30 -4.68 11.83
C GLN A 62 0.71 -5.98 11.13
N ILE A 63 1.96 -6.06 10.64
CA ILE A 63 2.52 -7.29 10.07
C ILE A 63 2.53 -8.40 11.13
N TYR A 64 2.96 -8.09 12.35
CA TYR A 64 2.94 -9.03 13.47
C TYR A 64 1.54 -9.53 13.77
N GLY A 65 0.54 -8.65 13.82
CA GLY A 65 -0.86 -9.04 13.99
C GLY A 65 -1.35 -9.98 12.90
N GLY A 66 -0.98 -9.75 11.64
CA GLY A 66 -1.29 -10.65 10.54
C GLY A 66 -0.67 -12.05 10.68
N ILE A 67 0.60 -12.12 11.12
CA ILE A 67 1.28 -13.40 11.37
C ILE A 67 0.62 -14.15 12.53
N LEU A 68 0.39 -13.45 13.66
CA LEU A 68 -0.21 -14.01 14.87
C LEU A 68 -1.66 -14.45 14.64
N ALA A 69 -2.45 -13.74 13.82
CA ALA A 69 -3.77 -14.20 13.40
C ALA A 69 -3.70 -15.52 12.60
N GLY A 70 -2.66 -15.66 11.77
CA GLY A 70 -2.35 -16.92 11.08
C GLY A 70 -2.01 -18.05 12.06
N MET A 71 -1.26 -17.77 13.12
CA MET A 71 -0.93 -18.73 14.16
C MET A 71 -2.15 -19.12 14.99
N PHE A 72 -3.01 -18.17 15.37
CA PHE A 72 -4.30 -18.49 15.99
C PHE A 72 -5.14 -19.40 15.11
N ARG A 73 -5.19 -19.13 13.81
CA ARG A 73 -5.91 -20.00 12.88
C ARG A 73 -5.36 -21.42 12.90
N GLN A 74 -4.04 -21.61 12.98
CA GLN A 74 -3.42 -22.94 13.10
C GLN A 74 -3.74 -23.59 14.44
N GLN A 75 -3.57 -22.87 15.55
CA GLN A 75 -3.89 -23.31 16.90
C GLN A 75 -5.36 -23.78 17.01
N LEU A 76 -6.27 -23.08 16.33
CA LEU A 76 -7.70 -23.38 16.26
C LEU A 76 -8.08 -24.37 15.13
N LYS A 77 -7.12 -25.20 14.71
CA LYS A 77 -7.30 -26.30 13.74
C LYS A 77 -7.85 -25.86 12.39
N LEU A 78 -7.53 -24.64 11.95
CA LEU A 78 -7.90 -24.04 10.66
C LEU A 78 -9.41 -23.85 10.41
N PHE A 79 -10.26 -24.13 11.40
CA PHE A 79 -11.71 -23.92 11.29
C PHE A 79 -12.11 -22.44 11.28
N TYR A 80 -11.20 -21.58 11.75
CA TYR A 80 -11.43 -20.15 11.83
C TYR A 80 -10.95 -19.45 10.57
N ARG A 81 -11.61 -18.35 10.23
CA ARG A 81 -11.23 -17.47 9.12
C ARG A 81 -10.79 -16.12 9.65
N VAL A 82 -9.74 -15.57 9.05
CA VAL A 82 -9.18 -14.27 9.42
C VAL A 82 -9.84 -13.19 8.57
N TYR A 83 -10.34 -12.14 9.21
CA TYR A 83 -11.01 -11.01 8.56
C TYR A 83 -10.45 -9.68 9.11
N PRO A 84 -10.21 -8.67 8.26
CA PRO A 84 -9.81 -7.36 8.75
C PRO A 84 -11.04 -6.56 9.18
N LEU A 85 -11.09 -6.17 10.46
CA LEU A 85 -12.17 -5.34 10.99
C LEU A 85 -12.10 -3.90 10.46
N ASN A 86 -10.90 -3.42 10.12
CA ASN A 86 -10.69 -2.10 9.52
C ASN A 86 -11.31 -1.93 8.13
N LEU A 87 -11.89 -2.98 7.52
CA LEU A 87 -12.66 -2.85 6.29
C LEU A 87 -13.99 -2.13 6.50
N TYR A 88 -14.49 -2.09 7.73
CA TYR A 88 -15.77 -1.52 8.09
C TYR A 88 -15.58 -0.12 8.68
N SER A 89 -16.47 0.80 8.33
CA SER A 89 -16.55 2.10 9.02
C SER A 89 -16.91 1.89 10.49
N GLN A 90 -16.56 2.84 11.35
CA GLN A 90 -16.99 2.81 12.75
C GLN A 90 -18.52 2.81 12.87
N ASP A 91 -19.24 3.48 11.96
CA ASP A 91 -20.70 3.52 11.96
C ASP A 91 -21.34 2.26 11.35
N ASP A 92 -20.54 1.35 10.79
CA ASP A 92 -21.05 0.13 10.17
C ASP A 92 -21.65 -0.81 11.23
N LYS A 93 -22.76 -1.44 10.88
CA LYS A 93 -23.48 -2.35 11.78
C LYS A 93 -22.59 -3.52 12.23
N GLU A 94 -21.79 -4.13 11.35
CA GLU A 94 -20.93 -5.27 11.70
C GLU A 94 -19.81 -4.83 12.65
N PHE A 95 -19.29 -3.61 12.47
CA PHE A 95 -18.30 -3.02 13.38
C PHE A 95 -18.90 -2.78 14.77
N GLN A 96 -20.05 -2.10 14.83
CA GLN A 96 -20.75 -1.80 16.08
C GLN A 96 -21.18 -3.07 16.81
N GLU A 97 -21.67 -4.08 16.09
CA GLU A 97 -22.01 -5.37 16.69
C GLU A 97 -20.79 -6.02 17.36
N LEU A 98 -19.62 -5.99 16.70
CA LEU A 98 -18.38 -6.54 17.27
C LEU A 98 -17.87 -5.75 18.48
N MET A 99 -17.93 -4.42 18.43
CA MET A 99 -17.50 -3.56 19.54
C MET A 99 -18.37 -3.74 20.79
N ASN A 100 -19.65 -4.05 20.61
CA ASN A 100 -20.58 -4.30 21.70
C ASN A 100 -20.59 -5.76 22.20
N LYS A 101 -19.80 -6.67 21.59
CA LYS A 101 -19.74 -8.07 22.06
C LYS A 101 -19.05 -8.16 23.42
N GLN A 102 -19.61 -9.00 24.28
CA GLN A 102 -19.03 -9.28 25.58
C GLN A 102 -17.70 -10.05 25.45
N LEU A 103 -16.73 -9.62 26.23
CA LEU A 103 -15.51 -10.35 26.46
C LEU A 103 -15.82 -11.59 27.30
N GLY A 104 -15.15 -12.70 27.00
CA GLY A 104 -15.40 -13.94 27.70
C GLY A 104 -14.36 -15.01 27.37
N PRO A 105 -14.34 -16.09 28.17
CA PRO A 105 -13.36 -17.16 28.00
C PRO A 105 -13.54 -17.85 26.66
N GLY A 106 -12.49 -18.53 26.22
CA GLY A 106 -12.53 -19.26 24.98
C GLY A 106 -11.43 -20.30 24.83
N ARG A 107 -11.24 -20.72 23.58
CA ARG A 107 -10.36 -21.83 23.21
C ARG A 107 -9.00 -21.39 22.69
N ALA A 108 -8.87 -20.13 22.28
CA ALA A 108 -7.61 -19.58 21.85
C ALA A 108 -6.73 -19.36 23.09
N LYS A 109 -5.44 -19.68 22.94
CA LYS A 109 -4.42 -19.46 23.96
C LYS A 109 -3.40 -18.45 23.46
N PRO A 110 -2.84 -17.60 24.33
CA PRO A 110 -1.74 -16.71 23.97
C PRO A 110 -0.67 -17.42 23.14
N ILE A 111 -0.25 -16.79 22.04
CA ILE A 111 0.90 -17.18 21.25
C ILE A 111 2.14 -16.55 21.90
N GLU A 112 2.96 -17.42 22.49
CA GLU A 112 4.20 -17.08 23.19
C GLU A 112 5.41 -17.61 22.41
N GLU A 113 6.63 -17.24 22.80
CA GLU A 113 7.90 -17.66 22.17
C GLU A 113 7.97 -19.17 21.88
N LYS A 114 7.50 -20.01 22.81
CA LYS A 114 7.52 -21.49 22.69
C LYS A 114 6.72 -22.04 21.51
N GLU A 115 5.76 -21.28 21.00
CA GLU A 115 4.92 -21.67 19.85
C GLU A 115 5.65 -21.46 18.51
N PHE A 116 6.79 -20.75 18.53
CA PHE A 116 7.62 -20.55 17.35
C PHE A 116 8.66 -21.64 17.22
N SER A 117 8.78 -22.18 16.01
CA SER A 117 9.89 -23.07 15.68
C SER A 117 11.21 -22.33 15.92
N LYS A 118 12.12 -22.94 16.70
CA LYS A 118 13.47 -22.40 16.88
C LYS A 118 14.09 -22.12 15.50
N PRO A 119 14.68 -20.94 15.29
CA PRO A 119 15.34 -20.64 14.03
C PRO A 119 16.40 -21.71 13.79
N LEU A 120 16.22 -22.49 12.73
CA LEU A 120 17.28 -23.35 12.23
C LEU A 120 18.44 -22.41 11.81
N PRO A 121 19.71 -22.71 12.17
CA PRO A 121 20.84 -21.91 11.73
C PRO A 121 20.77 -21.74 10.21
N ASP A 122 20.91 -20.49 9.77
CA ASP A 122 20.60 -19.99 8.43
C ASP A 122 20.87 -20.99 7.30
N LYS A 123 19.80 -21.67 6.87
CA LYS A 123 19.69 -22.30 5.56
C LYS A 123 18.63 -21.64 4.70
N TYR A 124 18.19 -20.44 5.06
CA TYR A 124 17.25 -19.66 4.27
C TYR A 124 18.01 -18.68 3.38
N VAL A 125 18.51 -19.19 2.26
CA VAL A 125 18.40 -18.41 1.02
C VAL A 125 16.90 -18.31 0.77
N MET A 126 16.26 -17.29 1.35
CA MET A 126 14.88 -16.97 1.02
C MET A 126 14.92 -16.56 -0.46
N ASP A 127 14.46 -17.45 -1.33
CA ASP A 127 14.26 -17.14 -2.73
C ASP A 127 13.03 -16.19 -2.80
N SER A 128 13.24 -14.96 -2.35
CA SER A 128 12.34 -13.81 -2.50
C SER A 128 12.36 -13.31 -3.94
N THR A 129 12.48 -14.24 -4.89
CA THR A 129 12.14 -13.94 -6.27
C THR A 129 10.68 -13.53 -6.27
N ILE A 130 10.44 -12.26 -6.58
CA ILE A 130 9.14 -11.80 -7.06
C ILE A 130 8.88 -12.63 -8.32
N ARG A 131 8.28 -13.81 -8.15
CA ARG A 131 7.93 -14.69 -9.26
C ARG A 131 6.95 -13.92 -10.10
N SER A 132 7.44 -13.43 -11.26
CA SER A 132 6.73 -12.59 -12.22
C SER A 132 5.24 -12.99 -12.26
N PRO A 133 4.37 -12.31 -11.49
CA PRO A 133 2.95 -12.55 -11.64
C PRO A 133 2.63 -12.14 -13.07
N GLN A 134 1.67 -12.80 -13.72
CA GLN A 134 1.25 -12.39 -15.06
C GLN A 134 0.93 -10.89 -15.01
N MET A 135 1.80 -10.05 -15.56
CA MET A 135 1.92 -8.62 -15.21
C MET A 135 0.58 -7.91 -15.33
N LYS A 136 -0.15 -8.20 -16.41
CA LYS A 136 -1.49 -7.70 -16.67
C LYS A 136 -2.47 -8.07 -15.55
N LYS A 137 -2.51 -9.34 -15.13
CA LYS A 137 -3.39 -9.78 -14.03
C LYS A 137 -3.04 -9.12 -12.70
N ALA A 138 -1.76 -8.88 -12.44
CA ALA A 138 -1.33 -8.19 -11.22
C ALA A 138 -1.77 -6.72 -11.25
N ILE A 139 -1.56 -6.02 -12.37
CA ILE A 139 -2.05 -4.65 -12.58
C ILE A 139 -3.57 -4.59 -12.42
N ASP A 140 -4.31 -5.47 -13.11
CA ASP A 140 -5.76 -5.53 -13.06
C ASP A 140 -6.27 -5.82 -11.63
N TYR A 141 -5.54 -6.65 -10.87
CA TYR A 141 -5.87 -6.94 -9.48
C TYR A 141 -5.57 -5.78 -8.54
N VAL A 142 -4.42 -5.10 -8.69
CA VAL A 142 -4.07 -3.91 -7.90
C VAL A 142 -5.05 -2.77 -8.15
N ASN A 143 -5.52 -2.60 -9.40
CA ASN A 143 -6.48 -1.56 -9.75
C ASN A 143 -7.92 -1.83 -9.27
N GLN A 144 -8.22 -3.01 -8.71
CA GLN A 144 -9.51 -3.27 -8.06
C GLN A 144 -9.64 -2.56 -6.71
N PHE A 145 -8.53 -2.13 -6.11
CA PHE A 145 -8.52 -1.46 -4.81
C PHE A 145 -8.70 0.05 -4.99
N PRO A 146 -9.73 0.67 -4.38
CA PRO A 146 -9.94 2.11 -4.48
C PRO A 146 -8.73 2.86 -3.93
N GLN A 147 -8.44 4.03 -4.51
CA GLN A 147 -7.38 4.88 -3.98
C GLN A 147 -7.81 5.44 -2.60
N PRO A 148 -6.90 5.52 -1.61
CA PRO A 148 -7.22 6.14 -0.33
C PRO A 148 -7.56 7.63 -0.50
N GLU A 149 -8.44 8.15 0.35
CA GLU A 149 -8.83 9.57 0.33
C GLU A 149 -7.63 10.50 0.56
N ASN A 150 -7.62 11.65 -0.12
CA ASN A 150 -6.57 12.67 -0.05
C ASN A 150 -5.16 12.20 -0.43
N LEU A 151 -5.04 11.03 -1.07
CA LEU A 151 -3.79 10.45 -1.54
C LEU A 151 -3.86 10.19 -3.03
N SER A 152 -2.82 10.60 -3.74
CA SER A 152 -2.63 10.29 -5.16
C SER A 152 -1.55 9.23 -5.33
N ARG A 153 -1.85 8.20 -6.13
CA ARG A 153 -0.88 7.15 -6.43
C ARG A 153 0.21 7.72 -7.33
N ARG A 154 1.44 7.81 -6.81
CA ARG A 154 2.60 8.28 -7.58
C ARG A 154 3.25 7.14 -8.34
N PHE A 155 3.46 6.00 -7.66
CA PHE A 155 4.06 4.83 -8.27
C PHE A 155 3.32 3.55 -7.90
N MET A 156 3.36 2.59 -8.82
CA MET A 156 2.96 1.21 -8.62
C MET A 156 4.13 0.31 -9.04
N ILE A 157 4.54 -0.61 -8.16
CA ILE A 157 5.68 -1.50 -8.36
C ILE A 157 5.18 -2.94 -8.42
N ILE A 158 5.35 -3.60 -9.56
CA ILE A 158 4.91 -4.99 -9.80
C ILE A 158 6.03 -5.76 -10.48
N GLY A 159 6.46 -6.88 -9.90
CA GLY A 159 7.51 -7.69 -10.51
C GLY A 159 8.86 -6.96 -10.62
N GLY A 160 9.09 -5.93 -9.80
CA GLY A 160 10.23 -5.02 -9.92
C GLY A 160 10.11 -3.97 -11.02
N ASN A 161 9.02 -3.92 -11.79
CA ASN A 161 8.76 -2.83 -12.73
C ASN A 161 8.01 -1.70 -12.03
N ILE A 162 8.38 -0.46 -12.33
CA ILE A 162 7.78 0.75 -11.79
C ILE A 162 6.83 1.30 -12.84
N PHE A 163 5.60 1.60 -12.43
CA PHE A 163 4.55 2.21 -13.23
C PHE A 163 4.10 3.52 -12.58
N ALA A 164 3.66 4.47 -13.38
CA ALA A 164 2.92 5.64 -12.94
C ALA A 164 1.62 5.75 -13.72
N ASP A 165 0.60 6.32 -13.09
CA ASP A 165 -0.67 6.59 -13.74
C ASP A 165 -0.52 7.82 -14.63
N GLU A 166 -0.74 7.66 -15.93
CA GLU A 166 -0.81 8.76 -16.90
C GLU A 166 -2.24 8.90 -17.43
N GLU A 167 -2.71 10.14 -17.50
CA GLU A 167 -3.97 10.47 -18.15
C GLU A 167 -3.73 10.54 -19.67
N ILE A 168 -4.32 9.61 -20.41
CA ILE A 168 -4.20 9.55 -21.86
C ILE A 168 -5.56 9.92 -22.46
N THR A 169 -5.59 10.96 -23.27
CA THR A 169 -6.77 11.33 -24.06
C THR A 169 -6.92 10.34 -25.21
N GLU A 170 -7.95 9.49 -25.13
CA GLU A 170 -8.33 8.59 -26.23
C GLU A 170 -9.47 9.22 -27.02
N ALA A 171 -9.23 9.48 -28.31
CA ALA A 171 -10.26 9.96 -29.22
C ALA A 171 -11.18 8.80 -29.60
N PHE A 172 -12.44 8.86 -29.17
CA PHE A 172 -13.52 8.03 -29.72
C PHE A 172 -14.32 8.84 -30.75
N LEU A 173 -14.97 8.17 -31.69
CA LEU A 173 -15.75 8.76 -32.80
C LEU A 173 -16.80 9.83 -32.39
N LYS A 174 -17.09 10.00 -31.09
CA LYS A 174 -18.07 10.95 -30.55
C LYS A 174 -17.58 11.83 -29.38
N GLY A 175 -16.28 11.84 -29.07
CA GLY A 175 -15.73 12.69 -28.00
C GLY A 175 -14.36 12.25 -27.48
N GLU A 176 -13.66 13.18 -26.84
CA GLU A 176 -12.42 12.93 -26.11
C GLU A 176 -12.76 12.32 -24.75
N ILE A 177 -12.21 11.14 -24.46
CA ILE A 177 -12.33 10.50 -23.15
C ILE A 177 -10.92 10.42 -22.57
N ASN A 178 -10.72 11.00 -21.40
CA ASN A 178 -9.48 10.83 -20.66
C ASN A 178 -9.52 9.50 -19.91
N VAL A 179 -8.55 8.62 -20.21
CA VAL A 179 -8.40 7.31 -19.57
C VAL A 179 -7.09 7.28 -18.80
N ILE A 180 -7.16 6.99 -17.50
CA ILE A 180 -5.98 6.80 -16.68
C ILE A 180 -5.41 5.41 -16.94
N LYS A 181 -4.17 5.33 -17.42
CA LYS A 181 -3.49 4.05 -17.69
C LYS A 181 -2.14 3.99 -16.96
N PRO A 182 -1.79 2.83 -16.39
CA PRO A 182 -0.47 2.65 -15.80
C PRO A 182 0.57 2.52 -16.92
N VAL A 183 1.46 3.49 -17.01
CA VAL A 183 2.58 3.52 -17.94
C VAL A 183 3.85 3.09 -17.22
N LYS A 184 4.60 2.17 -17.84
CA LYS A 184 5.85 1.67 -17.28
C LYS A 184 6.92 2.76 -17.38
N LEU A 185 7.46 3.16 -16.24
CA LEU A 185 8.55 4.13 -16.15
C LEU A 185 9.92 3.46 -16.19
N GLY A 186 10.03 2.23 -15.67
CA GLY A 186 11.30 1.54 -15.60
C GLY A 186 11.26 0.27 -14.76
N ARG A 187 12.44 -0.15 -14.31
CA ARG A 187 12.64 -1.32 -13.45
C ARG A 187 13.52 -0.93 -12.28
N LEU A 188 13.22 -1.47 -11.10
CA LEU A 188 14.07 -1.37 -9.92
C LEU A 188 15.43 -2.02 -10.19
N ASN A 189 16.47 -1.40 -9.65
CA ASN A 189 17.81 -1.94 -9.67
C ASN A 189 17.90 -3.15 -8.72
N ASN A 190 18.87 -4.04 -8.97
CA ASN A 190 19.21 -5.09 -8.01
C ASN A 190 19.85 -4.43 -6.77
N GLY A 191 19.26 -4.63 -5.59
CA GLY A 191 19.70 -4.03 -4.33
C GLY A 191 18.62 -3.19 -3.67
N PHE A 192 19.03 -2.17 -2.90
CA PHE A 192 18.10 -1.28 -2.21
C PHE A 192 17.76 -0.07 -3.08
N THR A 193 16.47 0.20 -3.27
CA THR A 193 15.98 1.44 -3.89
C THR A 193 15.23 2.24 -2.85
N PHE A 194 15.67 3.46 -2.57
CA PHE A 194 15.02 4.38 -1.62
C PHE A 194 14.38 5.53 -2.39
N PHE A 195 13.07 5.69 -2.24
CA PHE A 195 12.33 6.85 -2.74
C PHE A 195 12.34 7.94 -1.67
N ARG A 196 13.15 8.98 -1.85
CA ARG A 196 13.36 10.06 -0.86
C ARG A 196 12.82 11.41 -1.29
N ASP A 197 12.21 11.47 -2.47
CA ASP A 197 11.70 12.71 -3.04
C ASP A 197 10.40 13.19 -2.38
N HIS A 198 9.64 12.29 -1.76
CA HIS A 198 8.42 12.61 -1.02
C HIS A 198 8.26 11.73 0.22
N ASN A 199 7.37 12.14 1.12
CA ASN A 199 6.89 11.30 2.23
C ASN A 199 5.83 10.34 1.72
N TYR A 200 6.28 9.15 1.27
CA TYR A 200 5.38 8.17 0.70
C TYR A 200 4.56 7.41 1.74
N SER A 201 3.25 7.39 1.55
CA SER A 201 2.38 6.38 2.16
C SER A 201 2.42 5.12 1.30
N THR A 202 2.78 3.98 1.89
CA THR A 202 3.00 2.73 1.14
C THR A 202 1.85 1.76 1.36
N ARG A 203 1.27 1.24 0.28
CA ARG A 203 0.26 0.16 0.32
C ARG A 203 0.84 -1.10 -0.30
N LEU A 204 0.73 -2.23 0.41
CA LEU A 204 1.14 -3.54 -0.08
C LEU A 204 -0.09 -4.36 -0.48
N VAL A 205 -0.12 -4.84 -1.72
CA VAL A 205 -1.22 -5.68 -2.22
C VAL A 205 -0.77 -7.15 -2.22
N ILE A 206 -1.40 -7.97 -1.38
CA ILE A 206 -1.07 -9.40 -1.23
C ILE A 206 -2.25 -10.26 -1.71
N LYS A 207 -1.95 -11.32 -2.47
CA LYS A 207 -2.90 -12.36 -2.86
C LYS A 207 -2.24 -13.72 -2.72
N ASP A 208 -2.93 -14.67 -2.10
CA ASP A 208 -2.44 -16.05 -1.91
C ASP A 208 -1.03 -16.11 -1.29
N ARG A 209 -0.76 -15.24 -0.29
CA ARG A 209 0.53 -15.06 0.39
C ARG A 209 1.68 -14.60 -0.53
N LYS A 210 1.36 -14.05 -1.69
CA LYS A 210 2.32 -13.48 -2.64
C LYS A 210 2.06 -11.98 -2.81
N ILE A 211 3.12 -11.19 -2.75
CA ILE A 211 3.06 -9.76 -3.07
C ILE A 211 2.71 -9.64 -4.55
N GLN A 212 1.59 -8.99 -4.83
CA GLN A 212 1.14 -8.68 -6.19
C GLN A 212 1.68 -7.32 -6.63
N GLY A 213 1.73 -6.34 -5.72
CA GLY A 213 2.28 -5.02 -5.99
C GLY A 213 2.51 -4.20 -4.74
N ILE A 214 3.30 -3.14 -4.89
CA ILE A 214 3.54 -2.09 -3.90
C ILE A 214 3.09 -0.78 -4.53
N GLU A 215 2.26 0.00 -3.86
CA GLU A 215 1.84 1.31 -4.30
C GLU A 215 2.41 2.38 -3.38
N LEU A 216 2.92 3.45 -3.98
CA LEU A 216 3.50 4.58 -3.28
C LEU A 216 2.60 5.80 -3.53
N TYR A 217 2.01 6.30 -2.46
CA TYR A 217 1.08 7.42 -2.46
C TYR A 217 1.73 8.67 -1.87
N ILE A 218 1.33 9.83 -2.39
CA ILE A 218 1.65 11.15 -1.85
C ILE A 218 0.35 11.88 -1.55
N LYS A 219 0.37 12.85 -0.62
CA LYS A 219 -0.79 13.72 -0.40
C LYS A 219 -1.10 14.48 -1.69
N GLU A 220 -2.37 14.74 -1.95
CA GLU A 220 -2.75 15.50 -3.15
C GLU A 220 -2.18 16.92 -3.17
N GLU A 221 -2.03 17.53 -1.99
CA GLU A 221 -1.37 18.83 -1.77
C GLU A 221 0.12 18.79 -2.13
N ASP A 222 0.76 17.62 -1.98
CA ASP A 222 2.18 17.39 -2.29
C ASP A 222 2.39 16.99 -3.77
N LYS A 223 1.38 17.14 -4.64
CA LYS A 223 1.52 16.90 -6.08
C LYS A 223 2.53 17.87 -6.67
N SER A 224 3.79 17.44 -6.72
CA SER A 224 4.81 18.07 -7.52
C SER A 224 4.51 17.84 -9.01
N PRO A 225 4.78 18.85 -9.88
CA PRO A 225 4.59 18.69 -11.31
C PRO A 225 5.35 17.45 -11.80
N PRO A 226 4.85 16.75 -12.83
CA PRO A 226 5.54 15.60 -13.40
C PRO A 226 7.00 15.97 -13.71
N LEU A 227 7.91 15.04 -13.48
CA LEU A 227 9.34 15.27 -13.63
C LEU A 227 9.61 15.69 -15.08
N VAL A 228 9.79 16.99 -15.32
CA VAL A 228 10.13 17.51 -16.64
C VAL A 228 11.57 17.09 -16.91
N LEU A 229 11.72 15.97 -17.61
CA LEU A 229 13.01 15.48 -18.06
C LEU A 229 13.63 16.55 -18.96
N LYS A 230 14.58 17.32 -18.40
CA LYS A 230 15.39 18.30 -19.16
C LYS A 230 16.34 17.66 -20.17
N ILE A 231 16.38 16.34 -20.19
CA ILE A 231 17.20 15.51 -21.07
C ILE A 231 16.26 14.74 -22.00
N PRO A 232 16.51 14.73 -23.32
CA PRO A 232 15.72 13.94 -24.24
C PRO A 232 15.86 12.46 -23.87
N VAL A 233 14.77 11.85 -23.40
CA VAL A 233 14.71 10.42 -23.11
C VAL A 233 14.26 9.68 -24.37
N ILE A 234 15.10 8.79 -24.84
CA ILE A 234 14.81 7.92 -25.99
C ILE A 234 14.00 6.74 -25.47
N TYR A 235 12.69 6.74 -25.72
CA TYR A 235 11.82 5.62 -25.38
C TYR A 235 12.07 4.47 -26.36
N GLU A 236 12.95 3.54 -25.98
CA GLU A 236 13.36 2.38 -26.79
C GLU A 236 12.16 1.55 -27.28
N GLU A 237 11.12 1.43 -26.45
CA GLU A 237 9.86 0.74 -26.79
C GLU A 237 9.05 1.42 -27.91
N LYS A 238 9.22 2.74 -28.12
CA LYS A 238 8.59 3.48 -29.24
C LYS A 238 9.37 3.36 -30.54
N LEU A 239 10.63 2.94 -30.49
CA LEU A 239 11.57 2.93 -31.60
C LEU A 239 11.97 1.53 -32.05
N SER A 240 11.64 0.50 -31.28
CA SER A 240 11.95 -0.91 -31.57
C SER A 240 11.09 -1.55 -32.67
N LYS A 241 10.19 -0.80 -33.32
CA LYS A 241 9.43 -1.31 -34.47
C LYS A 241 10.36 -1.39 -35.70
N PRO A 242 10.47 -2.57 -36.35
CA PRO A 242 11.27 -2.71 -37.57
C PRO A 242 10.83 -1.69 -38.63
N GLY A 243 11.77 -0.94 -39.19
CA GLY A 243 11.53 0.03 -40.28
C GLY A 243 11.47 1.51 -39.88
N SER A 244 11.77 1.88 -38.63
CA SER A 244 11.65 3.28 -38.16
C SER A 244 12.99 4.01 -37.93
N MET A 245 14.05 3.67 -38.68
CA MET A 245 15.39 4.26 -38.53
C MET A 245 15.39 5.80 -38.66
N GLU A 246 14.55 6.34 -39.56
CA GLU A 246 14.41 7.78 -39.77
C GLU A 246 13.89 8.54 -38.53
N LYS A 247 13.00 7.92 -37.73
CA LYS A 247 12.51 8.55 -36.49
C LYS A 247 13.58 8.58 -35.41
N LEU A 248 14.46 7.57 -35.39
CA LEU A 248 15.60 7.52 -34.50
C LEU A 248 16.58 8.65 -34.82
N ILE A 249 16.91 8.83 -36.11
CA ILE A 249 17.81 9.90 -36.59
C ILE A 249 17.23 11.28 -36.27
N LYS A 250 15.92 11.50 -36.47
CA LYS A 250 15.25 12.76 -36.12
C LYS A 250 15.27 13.07 -34.62
N ALA A 251 15.26 12.07 -33.74
CA ALA A 251 15.31 12.29 -32.29
C ALA A 251 16.68 12.80 -31.80
N PHE A 252 17.74 12.61 -32.59
CA PHE A 252 19.08 13.14 -32.32
C PHE A 252 19.34 14.50 -32.98
N GLN A 253 18.44 15.00 -33.82
CA GLN A 253 18.57 16.33 -34.41
C GLN A 253 18.18 17.38 -33.37
N ILE A 254 19.15 18.20 -32.96
CA ILE A 254 18.92 19.35 -32.09
C ILE A 254 18.07 20.36 -32.89
N PRO A 255 16.87 20.73 -32.42
CA PRO A 255 16.05 21.71 -33.13
C PRO A 255 16.76 23.07 -33.16
N ASN A 256 16.69 23.76 -34.30
CA ASN A 256 17.34 25.06 -34.50
C ASN A 256 16.77 26.18 -33.59
N HIS A 257 15.59 25.95 -33.00
CA HIS A 257 14.94 26.84 -32.06
C HIS A 257 14.42 26.02 -30.89
N LEU A 258 14.75 26.45 -29.67
CA LEU A 258 14.08 25.96 -28.47
C LEU A 258 12.63 26.47 -28.48
N PRO A 259 11.65 25.69 -28.00
CA PRO A 259 10.30 26.20 -27.83
C PRO A 259 10.34 27.41 -26.89
N GLU A 260 9.83 28.55 -27.36
CA GLU A 260 9.68 29.73 -26.51
C GLU A 260 8.71 29.40 -25.36
N ASP A 261 9.10 29.75 -24.13
CA ASP A 261 8.25 29.59 -22.95
C ASP A 261 6.92 30.34 -23.17
N ASN A 262 5.84 29.59 -23.38
CA ASN A 262 4.48 30.11 -23.38
C ASN A 262 3.98 30.43 -21.96
N ASN A 263 4.83 31.04 -21.12
CA ASN A 263 4.41 31.66 -19.86
C ASN A 263 4.20 33.16 -20.09
N LYS A 264 3.11 33.49 -20.78
CA LYS A 264 2.46 34.80 -20.70
C LYS A 264 1.04 34.60 -20.19
N GLU A 265 0.90 34.42 -18.88
CA GLU A 265 -0.34 34.75 -18.18
C GLU A 265 -0.05 35.81 -17.10
N ALA A 266 -0.60 36.99 -17.40
CA ALA A 266 -0.94 38.14 -16.57
C ALA A 266 -0.48 38.17 -15.09
N PHE A 267 0.50 39.04 -14.80
CA PHE A 267 0.53 39.75 -13.52
C PHE A 267 -0.43 40.95 -13.61
N PRO A 268 -1.37 41.14 -12.67
CA PRO A 268 -2.09 42.40 -12.54
C PRO A 268 -1.10 43.49 -12.10
N LYS A 269 -1.11 44.64 -12.78
CA LYS A 269 -0.39 45.84 -12.35
C LYS A 269 -1.04 46.38 -11.09
N ASP A 270 -0.30 46.42 -9.98
CA ASP A 270 -0.66 47.26 -8.83
C ASP A 270 -0.25 48.70 -9.14
N ASP A 271 -1.26 49.54 -9.38
CA ASP A 271 -1.15 50.99 -9.35
C ASP A 271 -1.12 51.44 -7.89
N THR A 272 0.08 51.67 -7.35
CA THR A 272 0.26 52.68 -6.29
C THR A 272 1.42 53.58 -6.65
N THR A 273 1.07 54.67 -7.33
CA THR A 273 1.83 55.92 -7.39
C THR A 273 2.15 56.43 -5.99
N ASN A 274 3.45 56.52 -5.68
CA ASN A 274 3.96 57.49 -4.71
C ASN A 274 3.69 58.90 -5.26
N GLN A 275 3.00 59.74 -4.49
CA GLN A 275 3.08 61.19 -4.62
C GLN A 275 3.52 61.78 -3.28
N SER A 276 4.69 62.42 -3.34
CA SER A 276 5.26 63.47 -2.46
C SER A 276 5.76 63.06 -1.07
#